data_AF-A0A842VXQ5-F1
#
_entry.id   AF-A0A842VXQ5-F1
#
_cell.length_a   1.000
_cell.length_b   1.000
_cell.length_c   1.000
_cell.angle_alpha   90.00
_cell.angle_beta   90.00
_cell.angle_gamma   90.00
#
_symmetry.space_group_name_H-M   'P 1'
#
loop_
_entity.id
_entity.type
_entity.pdbx_description
1 polymer ?
#
loop_
_entity_poly.entity_id
_entity_poly.type
_entity_poly.pdbx_seq_one_letter_code
_entity_poly.pdbx_strand_id
1 'polypeptide(L)'
;MIHEKKIDPPVPLNEIEKQLLSEVDKRKQALTKLLQDLVKIDSRNYSEKVYADKNKIMRFVENYLANSDIKTELYKVEFPFEAKVEEPYYLNLVANLFENKDDTDKNLRIKTKKIQFNGHLDTVPFNEERWAEGIAPLGGTIQGNKLYGRGACDMKSGVSCQIMAMKILKDIMKNNKITPKGDLQLWLTPDEETHGRYGSLYMVKNHLNVVNSDITIISESSAVSPLESPGFGVGEKGPQWLKFTFYGVAGHGSMPKAKSNALNKATRFMSMSKRKLKMPKGEAPLGKLDMIKTILKRYKLLDLFKLFKTVDTMRDPLDDDGMSLSSLFHSTFSFDKISAGTKVNVIPDQCELEVDFRVLPGINTQDLLTKIAEYCAKLNYRIQLPEEYENPQDQNEKISQRPIDVKLEILTIGQGSYEDPNVNHGEFIFNCFSAVYEVAPIYFFSSGFTDAGNMREAGMDNIFVFGPSGGNFHDANEYADIESLSNATKFYLLTAYRYLTS
;
A
#
# COMPACT_ATOMS: atom_id res chain seq x y z
N MET A 1 -14.43 -26.64 5.40
CA MET A 1 -13.73 -25.59 6.14
C MET A 1 -12.25 -25.93 6.21
N ILE A 2 -11.41 -24.92 6.04
CA ILE A 2 -9.96 -24.99 6.24
C ILE A 2 -9.76 -24.57 7.71
N HIS A 3 -9.03 -25.35 8.50
CA HIS A 3 -8.83 -25.04 9.92
C HIS A 3 -7.38 -24.69 10.19
N GLU A 4 -7.16 -23.57 10.87
CA GLU A 4 -5.85 -23.17 11.36
C GLU A 4 -5.40 -24.08 12.52
N LYS A 5 -4.12 -24.44 12.51
CA LYS A 5 -3.46 -25.12 13.62
C LYS A 5 -3.28 -24.12 14.74
N LYS A 6 -4.02 -24.32 15.82
CA LYS A 6 -3.81 -23.60 17.06
C LYS A 6 -2.47 -23.98 17.70
N ILE A 7 -1.81 -23.00 18.29
CA ILE A 7 -0.55 -23.15 19.01
C ILE A 7 -0.69 -22.52 20.40
N ASP A 8 0.06 -23.04 21.36
CA ASP A 8 0.33 -22.29 22.58
C ASP A 8 1.29 -21.15 22.24
N PRO A 9 0.92 -19.88 22.50
CA PRO A 9 1.79 -18.76 22.19
C PRO A 9 3.09 -18.84 22.99
N PRO A 10 4.27 -18.56 22.38
CA PRO A 10 5.55 -18.55 23.10
C PRO A 10 5.55 -17.63 24.32
N VAL A 11 4.85 -16.50 24.22
CA VAL A 11 4.64 -15.54 25.31
C VAL A 11 3.13 -15.38 25.55
N PRO A 12 2.54 -16.20 26.46
CA PRO A 12 1.11 -16.17 26.71
C PRO A 12 0.65 -14.87 27.37
N LEU A 13 -0.65 -14.60 27.27
CA LEU A 13 -1.26 -13.44 27.91
C LEU A 13 -1.26 -13.58 29.43
N ASN A 14 -0.77 -12.58 30.14
CA ASN A 14 -0.98 -12.46 31.58
C ASN A 14 -2.39 -11.88 31.89
N GLU A 15 -2.79 -11.86 33.17
CA GLU A 15 -4.14 -11.42 33.57
C GLU A 15 -4.44 -9.95 33.21
N ILE A 16 -3.45 -9.06 33.32
CA ILE A 16 -3.60 -7.65 32.95
C ILE A 16 -3.80 -7.54 31.43
N GLU A 17 -3.02 -8.29 30.65
CA GLU A 17 -3.15 -8.33 29.19
C GLU A 17 -4.51 -8.88 28.77
N LYS A 18 -5.02 -9.95 29.41
CA LYS A 18 -6.38 -10.46 29.15
C LYS A 18 -7.44 -9.40 29.44
N GLN A 19 -7.33 -8.69 30.56
CA GLN A 19 -8.24 -7.61 30.90
C GLN A 19 -8.19 -6.49 29.85
N LEU A 20 -6.99 -6.09 29.44
CA LEU A 20 -6.75 -5.07 28.43
C LEU A 20 -7.36 -5.45 27.08
N LEU A 21 -7.22 -6.70 26.63
CA LEU A 21 -7.82 -7.16 25.39
C LEU A 21 -9.35 -7.26 25.47
N SER A 22 -9.92 -7.52 26.66
CA SER A 22 -11.38 -7.54 26.85
C SER A 22 -12.02 -6.15 26.68
N GLU A 23 -11.27 -5.06 26.89
CA GLU A 23 -11.76 -3.70 26.65
C GLU A 23 -12.01 -3.42 25.16
N VAL A 24 -11.30 -4.11 24.27
CA VAL A 24 -11.55 -4.03 22.82
C VAL A 24 -12.94 -4.59 22.50
N ASP A 25 -13.29 -5.74 23.08
CA ASP A 25 -14.58 -6.39 22.83
C ASP A 25 -15.74 -5.51 23.30
N LYS A 26 -15.58 -4.82 24.44
CA LYS A 26 -16.56 -3.86 24.95
C LYS A 26 -16.75 -2.65 24.03
N ARG A 27 -15.74 -2.31 23.23
CA ARG A 27 -15.74 -1.16 22.31
C ARG A 27 -15.99 -1.53 20.86
N LYS A 28 -16.32 -2.79 20.56
CA LYS A 28 -16.56 -3.29 19.20
C LYS A 28 -17.57 -2.43 18.42
N GLN A 29 -18.70 -2.06 19.04
CA GLN A 29 -19.70 -1.20 18.39
C GLN A 29 -19.15 0.19 18.04
N ALA A 30 -18.37 0.79 18.95
CA ALA A 30 -17.73 2.09 18.71
C ALA A 30 -16.65 2.00 17.63
N LEU A 31 -15.90 0.90 17.57
CA LEU A 31 -14.92 0.61 16.53
C LEU A 31 -15.59 0.48 15.15
N THR A 32 -16.65 -0.32 15.04
CA THR A 32 -17.43 -0.44 13.79
C THR A 32 -18.03 0.90 13.39
N LYS A 33 -18.54 1.69 14.34
CA LYS A 33 -19.09 3.02 14.06
C LYS A 33 -18.03 4.00 13.55
N LEU A 34 -16.83 3.98 14.13
CA LEU A 34 -15.70 4.79 13.66
C LEU A 34 -15.37 4.45 12.20
N LEU A 35 -15.31 3.16 11.85
CA LEU A 35 -15.10 2.72 10.47
C LEU A 35 -16.20 3.23 9.54
N GLN A 36 -17.48 3.09 9.93
CA GLN A 36 -18.60 3.62 9.13
C GLN A 36 -18.46 5.13 8.88
N ASP A 37 -18.04 5.90 9.89
CA ASP A 37 -17.90 7.34 9.78
C ASP A 37 -16.72 7.74 8.89
N LEU A 38 -15.60 7.02 8.95
CA LEU A 38 -14.47 7.21 8.04
C LEU A 38 -14.85 6.89 6.58
N VAL A 39 -15.58 5.79 6.34
CA VAL A 39 -16.02 5.38 5.00
C VAL A 39 -16.97 6.40 4.36
N LYS A 40 -17.81 7.07 5.17
CA LYS A 40 -18.73 8.10 4.69
C LYS A 40 -18.07 9.39 4.23
N ILE A 41 -16.80 9.61 4.58
CA ILE A 41 -16.05 10.78 4.16
C ILE A 41 -15.34 10.45 2.84
N ASP A 42 -15.72 11.17 1.78
CA ASP A 42 -15.06 11.05 0.48
C ASP A 42 -13.63 11.58 0.59
N SER A 43 -12.67 10.69 0.33
CA SER A 43 -11.24 10.96 0.34
C SER A 43 -10.57 10.42 -0.91
N ARG A 44 -11.32 10.27 -2.01
CA ARG A 44 -10.78 9.71 -3.25
C ARG A 44 -9.70 10.59 -3.86
N ASN A 45 -8.69 9.96 -4.44
CA ASN A 45 -7.69 10.66 -5.23
C ASN A 45 -8.31 11.34 -6.44
N TYR A 46 -7.68 12.45 -6.85
CA TYR A 46 -8.16 13.23 -7.96
C TYR A 46 -8.23 12.38 -9.23
N SER A 47 -9.36 12.48 -9.91
CA SER A 47 -9.53 12.01 -11.29
C SER A 47 -9.96 13.20 -12.14
N GLU A 48 -9.74 13.16 -13.46
CA GLU A 48 -10.08 14.27 -14.39
C GLU A 48 -11.52 14.82 -14.25
N LYS A 49 -12.42 14.09 -13.57
CA LYS A 49 -13.84 14.41 -13.40
C LYS A 49 -14.25 14.76 -11.98
N VAL A 50 -13.51 14.35 -10.95
CA VAL A 50 -13.96 14.43 -9.54
C VAL A 50 -12.79 14.75 -8.62
N TYR A 51 -12.97 15.77 -7.77
CA TYR A 51 -12.08 16.12 -6.67
C TYR A 51 -12.79 15.88 -5.34
N ALA A 52 -12.12 15.19 -4.41
CA ALA A 52 -12.54 15.08 -3.01
C ALA A 52 -11.51 15.79 -2.11
N ASP A 53 -12.01 16.61 -1.20
CA ASP A 53 -11.17 17.30 -0.22
C ASP A 53 -10.75 16.33 0.90
N LYS A 54 -9.57 15.71 0.71
CA LYS A 54 -8.96 14.78 1.66
C LYS A 54 -8.64 15.42 3.01
N ASN A 55 -8.58 16.74 3.12
CA ASN A 55 -8.34 17.40 4.41
C ASN A 55 -9.54 17.22 5.36
N LYS A 56 -10.75 16.95 4.86
CA LYS A 56 -11.94 16.68 5.69
C LYS A 56 -11.77 15.43 6.54
N ILE A 57 -11.22 14.35 6.00
CA ILE A 57 -11.02 13.11 6.76
C ILE A 57 -9.90 13.26 7.79
N MET A 58 -8.83 13.98 7.44
CA MET A 58 -7.75 14.31 8.39
C MET A 58 -8.27 15.14 9.57
N ARG A 59 -9.08 16.17 9.31
CA ARG A 59 -9.73 16.99 10.35
C ARG A 59 -10.77 16.22 11.17
N PHE A 60 -11.47 15.27 10.56
CA PHE A 60 -12.35 14.38 11.30
C PHE A 60 -11.57 13.56 12.33
N VAL A 61 -10.45 12.96 11.94
CA VAL A 61 -9.59 12.19 12.86
C VAL A 61 -8.97 13.08 13.93
N GLU A 62 -8.47 14.26 13.58
CA GLU A 62 -7.99 15.27 14.54
C GLU A 62 -9.04 15.56 15.62
N ASN A 63 -10.28 15.87 15.22
CA ASN A 63 -11.36 16.14 16.17
C ASN A 63 -11.74 14.90 17.00
N TYR A 64 -11.75 13.72 16.38
CA TYR A 64 -12.05 12.46 17.06
C TYR A 64 -11.02 12.11 18.15
N LEU A 65 -9.75 12.41 17.91
CA LEU A 65 -8.64 12.25 18.86
C LEU A 65 -8.65 13.33 19.94
N ALA A 66 -8.92 14.58 19.57
CA ALA A 66 -9.06 15.71 20.51
C ALA A 66 -10.17 15.46 21.54
N ASN A 67 -11.30 14.87 21.15
CA ASN A 67 -12.38 14.44 22.04
C ASN A 67 -11.98 13.35 23.05
N SER A 68 -10.76 12.83 22.95
CA SER A 68 -10.17 11.91 23.93
C SER A 68 -8.88 12.43 24.51
N ASP A 69 -8.68 13.76 24.49
CA ASP A 69 -7.50 14.48 24.96
C ASP A 69 -6.19 13.96 24.34
N ILE A 70 -6.22 13.47 23.10
CA ILE A 70 -5.03 13.04 22.36
C ILE A 70 -4.62 14.20 21.45
N LYS A 71 -3.41 14.72 21.66
CA LYS A 71 -2.88 15.84 20.88
C LYS A 71 -2.46 15.36 19.49
N THR A 72 -2.81 16.15 18.48
CA THR A 72 -2.43 15.95 17.08
C THR A 72 -1.65 17.16 16.56
N GLU A 73 -0.76 16.92 15.62
CA GLU A 73 -0.05 17.92 14.84
C GLU A 73 -0.32 17.65 13.35
N LEU A 74 -0.66 18.71 12.62
CA LEU A 74 -0.94 18.64 11.20
C LEU A 74 0.22 19.27 10.41
N TYR A 75 0.78 18.51 9.47
CA TYR A 75 1.84 18.98 8.57
C TYR A 75 1.24 19.25 7.20
N LYS A 76 1.23 20.54 6.83
CA LYS A 76 0.70 21.02 5.56
C LYS A 76 1.77 20.90 4.46
N VAL A 77 1.38 20.32 3.33
CA VAL A 77 2.20 20.27 2.11
C VAL A 77 1.41 20.86 0.95
N GLU A 78 1.99 21.83 0.25
CA GLU A 78 1.39 22.44 -0.93
C GLU A 78 1.70 21.62 -2.17
N PHE A 79 0.73 21.48 -3.07
CA PHE A 79 0.93 20.82 -4.35
C PHE A 79 0.67 21.77 -5.52
N PRO A 80 1.51 21.73 -6.58
CA PRO A 80 1.49 22.78 -7.60
C PRO A 80 0.28 22.72 -8.54
N PHE A 81 -0.43 21.58 -8.70
CA PHE A 81 -1.71 21.49 -9.43
C PHE A 81 -2.29 20.06 -9.42
N GLU A 82 -3.58 19.89 -9.09
CA GLU A 82 -4.35 18.67 -9.43
C GLU A 82 -5.79 19.01 -9.86
N ALA A 83 -6.39 20.08 -9.34
CA ALA A 83 -7.64 20.65 -9.86
C ALA A 83 -7.61 22.17 -9.64
N LYS A 84 -8.51 22.92 -10.27
CA LYS A 84 -8.77 24.33 -9.89
C LYS A 84 -9.45 24.38 -8.51
N VAL A 85 -8.73 23.94 -7.47
CA VAL A 85 -9.20 23.93 -6.09
C VAL A 85 -8.70 25.17 -5.37
N GLU A 86 -9.54 25.73 -4.52
CA GLU A 86 -9.24 26.98 -3.80
C GLU A 86 -8.06 26.82 -2.82
N GLU A 87 -7.85 25.61 -2.32
CA GLU A 87 -6.80 25.30 -1.33
C GLU A 87 -5.94 24.09 -1.78
N PRO A 88 -4.83 24.30 -2.51
CA PRO A 88 -4.03 23.22 -3.08
C PRO A 88 -3.01 22.67 -2.06
N TYR A 89 -3.50 22.11 -0.96
CA TYR A 89 -2.65 21.44 0.03
C TYR A 89 -3.26 20.15 0.54
N TYR A 90 -2.38 19.24 0.98
CA TYR A 90 -2.75 18.07 1.78
C TYR A 90 -2.22 18.21 3.21
N LEU A 91 -2.86 17.49 4.13
CA LEU A 91 -2.46 17.40 5.53
C LEU A 91 -1.95 15.99 5.82
N ASN A 92 -0.78 15.90 6.44
CA ASN A 92 -0.36 14.72 7.19
C ASN A 92 -0.75 14.90 8.66
N LEU A 93 -1.23 13.85 9.32
CA LEU A 93 -1.61 13.90 10.73
C LEU A 93 -0.64 13.05 11.55
N VAL A 94 -0.06 13.64 12.60
CA VAL A 94 0.77 12.94 13.59
C VAL A 94 0.16 13.13 14.97
N ALA A 95 -0.17 12.05 15.66
CA ALA A 95 -0.63 12.06 17.05
C ALA A 95 0.38 11.32 17.93
N ASN A 96 0.72 11.86 19.08
CA ASN A 96 1.62 11.20 20.03
C ASN A 96 0.90 10.98 21.38
N LEU A 97 1.10 9.80 21.96
CA LEU A 97 0.83 9.53 23.36
C LEU A 97 2.13 9.43 24.14
N PHE A 98 2.07 9.90 25.38
CA PHE A 98 3.12 9.73 26.40
C PHE A 98 4.42 10.48 26.16
N GLU A 99 4.43 11.36 25.16
CA GLU A 99 5.56 12.21 24.80
C GLU A 99 6.22 12.84 26.03
N ASN A 100 7.50 12.52 26.22
CA ASN A 100 8.28 13.06 27.32
C ASN A 100 8.63 14.53 27.04
N LYS A 101 7.97 15.45 27.74
CA LYS A 101 8.14 16.90 27.56
C LYS A 101 9.50 17.44 27.98
N ASP A 102 10.27 16.68 28.74
CA ASP A 102 11.63 17.07 29.15
C ASP A 102 12.66 16.85 28.04
N ASP A 103 12.29 16.14 26.97
CA ASP A 103 13.16 15.89 25.83
C ASP A 103 13.06 16.99 24.76
N THR A 104 13.55 18.18 25.15
CA THR A 104 13.52 19.39 24.31
C THR A 104 14.63 19.43 23.25
N ASP A 105 15.57 18.49 23.27
CA ASP A 105 16.63 18.42 22.27
C ASP A 105 16.15 17.57 21.08
N LYS A 106 15.98 18.22 19.92
CA LYS A 106 15.52 17.55 18.70
C LYS A 106 16.44 16.40 18.26
N ASN A 107 17.69 16.37 18.72
CA ASN A 107 18.62 15.26 18.48
C ASN A 107 18.45 14.08 19.46
N LEU A 108 17.83 14.29 20.62
CA LEU A 108 17.52 13.26 21.62
C LEU A 108 16.18 12.54 21.36
N ARG A 109 15.25 13.11 20.58
CA ARG A 109 14.05 12.40 20.07
C ARG A 109 14.37 11.12 19.27
N ILE A 110 15.61 10.96 18.81
CA ILE A 110 16.12 9.73 18.16
C ILE A 110 16.41 8.62 19.20
N LYS A 111 16.49 8.96 20.50
CA LYS A 111 16.82 8.04 21.61
C LYS A 111 15.61 7.60 22.44
N THR A 112 14.43 8.18 22.24
CA THR A 112 13.21 7.77 22.94
C THR A 112 12.60 6.56 22.26
N LYS A 113 12.42 5.48 23.01
CA LYS A 113 11.72 4.26 22.59
C LYS A 113 10.38 4.64 21.96
N LYS A 114 10.14 4.32 20.69
CA LYS A 114 8.94 4.73 19.95
C LYS A 114 8.40 3.61 19.08
N ILE A 115 7.12 3.28 19.29
CA ILE A 115 6.34 2.45 18.37
C ILE A 115 5.35 3.34 17.61
N GLN A 116 5.25 3.12 16.30
CA GLN A 116 4.42 3.89 15.39
C GLN A 116 3.35 3.01 14.74
N PHE A 117 2.15 3.53 14.71
CA PHE A 117 1.04 3.07 13.90
C PHE A 117 0.92 3.98 12.68
N ASN A 118 0.99 3.41 11.48
CA ASN A 118 0.83 4.15 10.23
C ASN A 118 -0.34 3.60 9.40
N GLY A 119 -0.93 4.49 8.60
CA GLY A 119 -1.89 4.15 7.57
C GLY A 119 -2.29 5.37 6.75
N HIS A 120 -2.86 5.16 5.58
CA HIS A 120 -3.37 6.20 4.71
C HIS A 120 -4.89 6.37 4.87
N LEU A 121 -5.40 7.50 4.40
CA LEU A 121 -6.83 7.82 4.44
C LEU A 121 -7.40 8.19 3.07
N ASP A 122 -6.56 8.30 2.04
CA ASP A 122 -7.05 8.43 0.67
C ASP A 122 -7.62 7.11 0.16
N THR A 123 -8.29 7.17 -0.98
CA THR A 123 -8.84 5.98 -1.63
C THR A 123 -8.74 6.10 -3.14
N VAL A 124 -8.67 5.00 -3.86
CA VAL A 124 -8.85 5.04 -5.32
C VAL A 124 -10.24 5.56 -5.76
N PRO A 125 -10.36 6.15 -6.97
CA PRO A 125 -11.65 6.44 -7.59
C PRO A 125 -12.56 5.20 -7.73
N PHE A 126 -13.85 5.42 -7.92
CA PHE A 126 -14.83 4.35 -8.11
C PHE A 126 -15.95 4.77 -9.06
N ASN A 127 -16.56 3.77 -9.72
CA ASN A 127 -17.76 3.93 -10.53
C ASN A 127 -18.97 3.43 -9.74
N GLU A 128 -19.88 4.35 -9.36
CA GLU A 128 -21.08 4.04 -8.57
C GLU A 128 -21.99 3.02 -9.25
N GLU A 129 -22.06 3.00 -10.58
CA GLU A 129 -22.93 2.10 -11.36
C GLU A 129 -22.54 0.62 -11.24
N ARG A 130 -21.30 0.32 -10.82
CA ARG A 130 -20.83 -1.07 -10.63
C ARG A 130 -21.15 -1.61 -9.24
N TRP A 131 -21.59 -0.77 -8.31
CA TRP A 131 -21.91 -1.20 -6.96
C TRP A 131 -23.29 -1.85 -6.91
N ALA A 132 -23.40 -2.89 -6.09
CA ALA A 132 -24.65 -3.63 -5.96
C ALA A 132 -25.74 -2.74 -5.33
N GLU A 133 -27.00 -3.04 -5.69
CA GLU A 133 -28.15 -2.33 -5.14
C GLU A 133 -28.13 -2.36 -3.60
N GLY A 134 -28.33 -1.19 -2.97
CA GLY A 134 -28.27 -1.03 -1.52
C GLY A 134 -26.87 -0.87 -0.91
N ILE A 135 -25.81 -0.92 -1.73
CA ILE A 135 -24.43 -0.72 -1.29
C ILE A 135 -23.86 0.54 -1.95
N ALA A 136 -23.93 1.68 -1.27
CA ALA A 136 -23.29 2.90 -1.75
C ALA A 136 -21.78 2.88 -1.44
N PRO A 137 -20.91 3.35 -2.35
CA PRO A 137 -19.46 3.40 -2.10
C PRO A 137 -19.09 4.18 -0.84
N LEU A 138 -19.81 5.26 -0.53
CA LEU A 138 -19.60 6.08 0.68
C LEU A 138 -20.69 5.84 1.73
N GLY A 139 -21.35 4.67 1.71
CA GLY A 139 -22.46 4.36 2.60
C GLY A 139 -22.06 3.85 3.98
N GLY A 140 -20.96 3.08 4.05
CA GLY A 140 -20.62 2.31 5.25
C GLY A 140 -21.69 1.27 5.60
N THR A 141 -22.32 0.66 4.58
CA THR A 141 -23.46 -0.25 4.73
C THR A 141 -23.02 -1.53 5.45
N ILE A 142 -23.73 -1.94 6.50
CA ILE A 142 -23.47 -3.21 7.18
C ILE A 142 -24.45 -4.27 6.69
N GLN A 143 -23.94 -5.40 6.23
CA GLN A 143 -24.73 -6.59 5.93
C GLN A 143 -24.06 -7.82 6.56
N GLY A 144 -24.69 -8.39 7.58
CA GLY A 144 -24.10 -9.49 8.35
C GLY A 144 -22.78 -9.07 9.02
N ASN A 145 -21.71 -9.80 8.73
CA ASN A 145 -20.35 -9.53 9.24
C ASN A 145 -19.55 -8.53 8.39
N LYS A 146 -20.13 -7.99 7.32
CA LYS A 146 -19.37 -7.14 6.37
C LYS A 146 -19.82 -5.69 6.47
N LEU A 147 -18.85 -4.79 6.54
CA LEU A 147 -19.06 -3.35 6.36
C LEU A 147 -18.54 -2.97 4.98
N TYR A 148 -19.44 -2.53 4.13
CA TYR A 148 -19.17 -2.18 2.73
C TYR A 148 -18.95 -0.68 2.54
N GLY A 149 -18.01 -0.36 1.65
CA GLY A 149 -17.73 0.98 1.16
C GLY A 149 -16.30 1.11 0.67
N ARG A 150 -16.04 2.11 -0.18
CA ARG A 150 -14.70 2.38 -0.69
C ARG A 150 -13.77 2.76 0.46
N GLY A 151 -12.63 2.10 0.49
CA GLY A 151 -11.62 2.21 1.54
C GLY A 151 -12.03 1.56 2.85
N ALA A 152 -13.15 0.83 2.89
CA ALA A 152 -13.50 0.05 4.07
C ALA A 152 -12.40 -0.95 4.40
N CYS A 153 -11.80 -1.58 3.39
CA CYS A 153 -10.70 -2.53 3.51
C CYS A 153 -9.32 -1.86 3.32
N ASP A 154 -9.21 -0.96 2.34
CA ASP A 154 -7.98 -0.27 1.92
C ASP A 154 -8.07 1.26 2.13
N MET A 155 -7.72 1.79 3.30
CA MET A 155 -7.30 1.05 4.50
C MET A 155 -7.97 1.54 5.80
N LYS A 156 -9.16 2.14 5.69
CA LYS A 156 -9.83 2.82 6.82
C LYS A 156 -10.18 1.86 7.98
N SER A 157 -10.38 0.56 7.72
CA SER A 157 -10.56 -0.44 8.79
C SER A 157 -9.33 -0.56 9.65
N GLY A 158 -8.15 -0.65 9.05
CA GLY A 158 -6.87 -0.70 9.74
C GLY A 158 -6.62 0.54 10.61
N VAL A 159 -6.85 1.72 10.03
CA VAL A 159 -6.74 2.99 10.74
C VAL A 159 -7.73 3.08 11.91
N SER A 160 -8.96 2.60 11.74
CA SER A 160 -9.96 2.56 12.83
C SER A 160 -9.48 1.70 14.02
N CYS A 161 -8.84 0.57 13.74
CA CYS A 161 -8.26 -0.32 14.74
C CYS A 161 -7.11 0.33 15.49
N GLN A 162 -6.20 1.01 14.78
CA GLN A 162 -5.07 1.74 15.39
C GLN A 162 -5.53 2.88 16.28
N ILE A 163 -6.49 3.70 15.82
CA ILE A 163 -7.09 4.79 16.61
C ILE A 163 -7.74 4.24 17.88
N MET A 164 -8.50 3.15 17.77
CA MET A 164 -9.16 2.55 18.92
C MET A 164 -8.16 1.96 19.92
N ALA A 165 -7.13 1.26 19.44
CA ALA A 165 -6.05 0.73 20.27
C ALA A 165 -5.34 1.85 21.04
N MET A 166 -5.00 2.96 20.37
CA MET A 166 -4.38 4.13 20.99
C MET A 166 -5.25 4.71 22.12
N LYS A 167 -6.56 4.87 21.89
CA LYS A 167 -7.50 5.38 22.90
C LYS A 167 -7.62 4.45 24.10
N ILE A 168 -7.77 3.14 23.87
CA ILE A 168 -7.86 2.14 24.95
C ILE A 168 -6.57 2.11 25.77
N LEU A 169 -5.40 2.13 25.10
CA LEU A 169 -4.11 2.12 25.77
C LEU A 169 -3.96 3.31 26.71
N LYS A 170 -4.31 4.51 26.23
CA LYS A 170 -4.31 5.73 27.04
C LYS A 170 -5.17 5.57 28.30
N ASP A 171 -6.42 5.13 28.14
CA ASP A 171 -7.36 4.99 29.24
C ASP A 171 -6.84 3.98 30.27
N ILE A 172 -6.33 2.83 29.82
CA ILE A 172 -5.83 1.77 30.69
C ILE A 172 -4.57 2.22 31.43
N MET A 173 -3.58 2.79 30.75
CA MET A 173 -2.35 3.24 31.40
C MET A 173 -2.63 4.33 32.43
N LYS A 174 -3.52 5.27 32.13
CA LYS A 174 -3.96 6.31 33.06
C LYS A 174 -4.66 5.71 34.29
N ASN A 175 -5.64 4.82 34.08
CA ASN A 175 -6.45 4.25 35.17
C ASN A 175 -5.63 3.33 36.09
N ASN A 176 -4.64 2.63 35.54
CA ASN A 176 -3.77 1.72 36.29
C ASN A 176 -2.46 2.38 36.76
N LYS A 177 -2.28 3.69 36.52
CA LYS A 177 -1.07 4.45 36.88
C LYS A 177 0.22 3.79 36.34
N ILE A 178 0.16 3.26 35.12
CA ILE A 178 1.30 2.64 34.45
C ILE A 178 2.10 3.75 33.78
N THR A 179 3.38 3.86 34.14
CA THR A 179 4.31 4.79 33.50
C THR A 179 4.87 4.15 32.23
N PRO A 180 4.62 4.72 31.04
CA PRO A 180 5.19 4.23 29.79
C PRO A 180 6.68 4.55 29.72
N LYS A 181 7.47 3.65 29.10
CA LYS A 181 8.91 3.78 28.91
C LYS A 181 9.28 4.38 27.53
N GLY A 182 8.30 4.95 26.83
CA GLY A 182 8.44 5.45 25.47
C GLY A 182 7.12 6.01 24.93
N ASP A 183 7.10 6.24 23.63
CA ASP A 183 6.01 6.93 22.93
C ASP A 183 5.24 5.97 22.01
N LEU A 184 3.92 6.15 21.93
CA LEU A 184 3.10 5.60 20.85
C LEU A 184 2.72 6.73 19.91
N GLN A 185 3.10 6.60 18.63
CA GLN A 185 2.74 7.54 17.58
C GLN A 185 1.68 6.95 16.64
N LEU A 186 0.74 7.77 16.20
CA LEU A 186 -0.13 7.51 15.05
C LEU A 186 0.26 8.49 13.94
N TRP A 187 0.55 7.99 12.75
CA TRP A 187 0.90 8.81 11.59
C TRP A 187 0.03 8.45 10.39
N LEU A 188 -0.81 9.40 9.95
CA LEU A 188 -1.71 9.23 8.81
C LEU A 188 -1.30 10.06 7.60
N THR A 189 -1.31 9.43 6.43
CA THR A 189 -0.89 10.01 5.14
C THR A 189 -2.08 10.24 4.18
N PRO A 190 -2.01 11.24 3.27
CA PRO A 190 -3.13 11.66 2.44
C PRO A 190 -3.11 11.17 0.99
N ASP A 191 -2.10 10.42 0.53
CA ASP A 191 -1.90 10.15 -0.90
C ASP A 191 -1.12 8.85 -1.20
N GLU A 192 -1.23 7.84 -0.34
CA GLU A 192 -0.51 6.56 -0.49
C GLU A 192 -0.88 5.85 -1.79
N GLU A 193 -2.14 5.91 -2.20
CA GLU A 193 -2.65 5.25 -3.42
C GLU A 193 -2.08 5.94 -4.69
N THR A 194 -1.39 7.07 -4.51
CA THR A 194 -0.57 7.78 -5.53
C THR A 194 0.91 7.86 -5.14
N HIS A 195 1.37 6.93 -4.31
CA HIS A 195 2.76 6.70 -3.87
C HIS A 195 3.32 7.69 -2.85
N GLY A 196 2.45 8.38 -2.11
CA GLY A 196 2.86 9.10 -0.90
C GLY A 196 3.73 10.34 -1.16
N ARG A 197 3.71 10.92 -2.36
CA ARG A 197 4.55 12.07 -2.75
C ARG A 197 4.41 13.23 -1.77
N TYR A 198 3.19 13.49 -1.33
CA TYR A 198 2.80 14.54 -0.39
C TYR A 198 2.65 13.98 1.05
N GLY A 199 2.55 12.66 1.19
CA GLY A 199 2.44 11.94 2.43
C GLY A 199 3.77 11.44 2.96
N SER A 200 3.94 10.11 2.90
CA SER A 200 5.12 9.41 3.41
C SER A 200 6.42 9.96 2.87
N LEU A 201 6.57 10.12 1.55
CA LEU A 201 7.78 10.62 0.93
C LEU A 201 8.12 12.05 1.38
N TYR A 202 7.12 12.92 1.50
CA TYR A 202 7.32 14.29 1.97
C TYR A 202 7.79 14.31 3.44
N MET A 203 7.10 13.56 4.30
CA MET A 203 7.39 13.53 5.73
C MET A 203 8.76 12.92 6.02
N VAL A 204 9.15 11.82 5.37
CA VAL A 204 10.47 11.22 5.60
C VAL A 204 11.60 12.08 5.05
N LYS A 205 11.36 12.88 4.00
CA LYS A 205 12.38 13.81 3.46
C LYS A 205 12.54 15.08 4.28
N ASN A 206 11.45 15.64 4.80
CA ASN A 206 11.44 16.98 5.42
C ASN A 206 11.28 16.95 6.95
N HIS A 207 10.75 15.85 7.47
CA HIS A 207 10.32 15.70 8.87
C HIS A 207 10.72 14.33 9.44
N LEU A 208 11.83 13.72 8.98
CA LEU A 208 12.27 12.39 9.44
C LEU A 208 12.37 12.32 10.97
N ASN A 209 12.87 13.37 11.62
CA ASN A 209 12.98 13.46 13.08
C ASN A 209 11.62 13.42 13.82
N VAL A 210 10.51 13.65 13.12
CA VAL A 210 9.15 13.53 13.66
C VAL A 210 8.64 12.10 13.52
N VAL A 211 8.81 11.52 12.34
CA VAL A 211 8.18 10.25 11.94
C VAL A 211 9.09 9.03 12.06
N ASN A 212 10.35 9.19 12.44
CA ASN A 212 11.24 8.06 12.73
C ASN A 212 10.82 7.35 14.03
N SER A 213 10.89 6.01 14.03
CA SER A 213 10.49 5.13 15.14
C SER A 213 11.30 3.84 15.13
N ASP A 214 11.30 3.12 16.26
CA ASP A 214 11.99 1.83 16.39
C ASP A 214 11.21 0.69 15.73
N ILE A 215 9.87 0.80 15.72
CA ILE A 215 8.95 -0.16 15.13
C ILE A 215 7.82 0.62 14.46
N THR A 216 7.50 0.30 13.21
CA THR A 216 6.31 0.80 12.52
C THR A 216 5.39 -0.34 12.13
N ILE A 217 4.11 -0.21 12.40
CA ILE A 217 3.08 -1.13 11.92
C ILE A 217 2.13 -0.38 11.00
N ILE A 218 2.15 -0.72 9.71
CA ILE A 218 1.26 -0.18 8.69
C ILE A 218 -0.01 -1.02 8.66
N SER A 219 -1.17 -0.37 8.69
CA SER A 219 -2.46 -1.04 8.91
C SER A 219 -3.15 -1.61 7.68
N GLU A 220 -2.42 -1.87 6.59
CA GLU A 220 -2.99 -2.42 5.36
C GLU A 220 -3.59 -3.80 5.64
N SER A 221 -4.69 -4.10 4.96
CA SER A 221 -5.30 -5.43 5.04
C SER A 221 -4.28 -6.49 4.65
N SER A 222 -4.07 -7.44 5.57
CA SER A 222 -3.07 -8.49 5.42
C SER A 222 -3.66 -9.89 5.49
N ALA A 223 -4.99 -9.99 5.44
CA ALA A 223 -5.71 -11.26 5.31
C ALA A 223 -6.28 -11.39 3.90
N VAL A 224 -5.61 -12.20 3.07
CA VAL A 224 -6.12 -12.57 1.76
C VAL A 224 -6.96 -13.83 1.94
N SER A 225 -8.23 -13.76 1.54
CA SER A 225 -9.12 -14.93 1.48
C SER A 225 -8.40 -16.10 0.77
N PRO A 226 -8.46 -17.34 1.29
CA PRO A 226 -9.35 -17.83 2.36
C PRO A 226 -8.69 -17.94 3.75
N LEU A 227 -7.65 -17.13 4.06
CA LEU A 227 -7.01 -17.15 5.38
C LEU A 227 -7.96 -16.60 6.46
N GLU A 228 -8.19 -17.35 7.54
CA GLU A 228 -9.03 -16.89 8.67
C GLU A 228 -8.30 -15.82 9.51
N SER A 229 -7.00 -16.02 9.77
CA SER A 229 -6.13 -15.06 10.45
C SER A 229 -5.24 -14.31 9.46
N PRO A 230 -4.94 -13.01 9.69
CA PRO A 230 -4.06 -12.25 8.82
C PRO A 230 -2.61 -12.78 8.77
N GLY A 231 -1.91 -12.48 7.68
CA GLY A 231 -0.46 -12.60 7.57
C GLY A 231 0.24 -11.28 7.90
N PHE A 232 1.56 -11.28 7.74
CA PHE A 232 2.40 -10.08 7.80
C PHE A 232 3.03 -9.82 6.44
N GLY A 233 2.85 -8.61 5.93
CA GLY A 233 3.66 -8.11 4.83
C GLY A 233 5.03 -7.71 5.38
N VAL A 234 6.07 -8.37 4.90
CA VAL A 234 7.47 -8.14 5.33
C VAL A 234 8.32 -7.55 4.19
N GLY A 235 7.69 -7.22 3.07
CA GLY A 235 8.35 -6.60 1.93
C GLY A 235 7.37 -6.38 0.81
N GLU A 236 7.80 -5.61 -0.18
CA GLU A 236 6.97 -5.18 -1.30
C GLU A 236 7.81 -4.88 -2.54
N LYS A 237 7.15 -4.84 -3.69
CA LYS A 237 7.79 -4.53 -4.96
C LYS A 237 7.91 -3.03 -5.14
N GLY A 238 9.00 -2.60 -5.75
CA GLY A 238 9.25 -1.20 -6.09
C GLY A 238 8.39 -0.77 -7.28
N PRO A 239 7.53 0.24 -7.15
CA PRO A 239 6.81 0.83 -8.28
C PRO A 239 7.73 1.66 -9.15
N GLN A 240 7.56 1.53 -10.46
CA GLN A 240 8.29 2.27 -11.49
C GLN A 240 7.25 2.65 -12.55
N TRP A 241 6.54 3.75 -12.31
CA TRP A 241 5.49 4.22 -13.21
C TRP A 241 6.08 5.10 -14.29
N LEU A 242 5.97 4.65 -15.53
CA LEU A 242 6.67 5.25 -16.66
C LEU A 242 5.67 5.67 -17.74
N LYS A 243 5.81 6.90 -18.23
CA LYS A 243 5.09 7.42 -19.38
C LYS A 243 5.97 7.32 -20.63
N PHE A 244 5.42 6.72 -21.68
CA PHE A 244 6.03 6.60 -22.99
C PHE A 244 5.26 7.45 -23.99
N THR A 245 5.94 8.43 -24.59
CA THR A 245 5.40 9.24 -25.67
C THR A 245 5.99 8.76 -27.00
N PHE A 246 5.18 8.07 -27.80
CA PHE A 246 5.56 7.59 -29.13
C PHE A 246 5.31 8.69 -30.16
N TYR A 247 6.30 8.93 -31.03
CA TYR A 247 6.23 9.91 -32.10
C TYR A 247 6.04 9.26 -33.47
N GLY A 248 5.26 9.92 -34.31
CA GLY A 248 4.86 9.45 -35.62
C GLY A 248 4.72 10.58 -36.63
N VAL A 249 4.01 10.29 -37.72
CA VAL A 249 3.75 11.24 -38.81
C VAL A 249 2.26 11.28 -39.07
N ALA A 250 1.66 12.45 -38.93
CA ALA A 250 0.26 12.68 -39.23
C ALA A 250 -0.06 12.41 -40.70
N GLY A 251 -1.32 12.08 -41.00
CA GLY A 251 -1.74 11.81 -42.36
C GLY A 251 -3.21 11.42 -42.47
N HIS A 252 -3.68 11.26 -43.70
CA HIS A 252 -5.04 10.83 -43.96
C HIS A 252 -5.19 9.31 -43.73
N GLY A 253 -6.26 8.89 -43.05
CA GLY A 253 -6.50 7.48 -42.70
C GLY A 253 -6.58 6.52 -43.90
N SER A 254 -6.99 7.02 -45.07
CA SER A 254 -6.99 6.25 -46.33
C SER A 254 -5.60 6.02 -46.94
N MET A 255 -4.55 6.65 -46.40
CA MET A 255 -3.16 6.47 -46.81
C MET A 255 -2.34 5.96 -45.61
N PRO A 256 -2.47 4.67 -45.24
CA PRO A 256 -1.92 4.15 -43.99
C PRO A 256 -0.40 4.29 -43.90
N LYS A 257 0.09 4.80 -42.77
CA LYS A 257 1.52 4.90 -42.44
C LYS A 257 1.92 3.81 -41.45
N ALA A 258 1.92 2.54 -41.88
CA ALA A 258 2.04 1.38 -40.99
C ALA A 258 3.20 1.45 -39.97
N LYS A 259 4.37 1.96 -40.37
CA LYS A 259 5.57 2.08 -39.51
C LYS A 259 5.73 3.44 -38.83
N SER A 260 5.03 4.47 -39.30
CA SER A 260 5.19 5.85 -38.83
C SER A 260 3.97 6.39 -38.08
N ASN A 261 2.88 5.62 -38.00
CA ASN A 261 1.74 5.94 -37.14
C ASN A 261 2.15 5.72 -35.66
N ALA A 262 2.01 6.74 -34.82
CA ALA A 262 2.41 6.68 -33.42
C ALA A 262 1.63 5.62 -32.63
N LEU A 263 0.32 5.51 -32.87
CA LEU A 263 -0.53 4.49 -32.25
C LEU A 263 -0.07 3.08 -32.66
N ASN A 264 0.24 2.85 -33.94
CA ASN A 264 0.76 1.56 -34.38
C ASN A 264 2.11 1.21 -33.71
N LYS A 265 2.97 2.21 -33.46
CA LYS A 265 4.23 1.99 -32.76
C LYS A 265 3.99 1.53 -31.32
N ALA A 266 3.07 2.19 -30.61
CA ALA A 266 2.65 1.83 -29.27
C ALA A 266 2.01 0.43 -29.24
N THR A 267 1.09 0.11 -30.16
CA THR A 267 0.48 -1.23 -30.27
C THR A 267 1.53 -2.31 -30.50
N ARG A 268 2.53 -2.05 -31.36
CA ARG A 268 3.64 -2.98 -31.59
C ARG A 268 4.51 -3.14 -30.34
N PHE A 269 4.75 -2.05 -29.59
CA PHE A 269 5.45 -2.10 -28.31
C PHE A 269 4.69 -2.94 -27.27
N MET A 270 3.38 -2.79 -27.17
CA MET A 270 2.57 -3.58 -26.23
C MET A 270 2.47 -5.05 -26.65
N SER A 271 2.14 -5.33 -27.91
CA SER A 271 1.95 -6.69 -28.42
C SER A 271 3.22 -7.55 -28.32
N MET A 272 4.39 -6.93 -28.44
CA MET A 272 5.67 -7.64 -28.45
C MET A 272 6.33 -7.75 -27.07
N SER A 273 5.81 -7.06 -26.04
CA SER A 273 6.46 -6.93 -24.73
C SER A 273 6.64 -8.29 -24.06
N LYS A 274 5.57 -9.10 -23.93
CA LYS A 274 5.60 -10.44 -23.32
C LYS A 274 6.67 -11.37 -23.93
N ARG A 275 7.00 -11.19 -25.21
CA ARG A 275 7.99 -12.02 -25.93
C ARG A 275 9.41 -11.45 -25.90
N LYS A 276 9.56 -10.13 -25.93
CA LYS A 276 10.85 -9.48 -26.24
C LYS A 276 11.40 -8.58 -25.13
N LEU A 277 10.55 -8.05 -24.26
CA LEU A 277 10.96 -7.30 -23.09
C LEU A 277 11.42 -8.30 -22.02
N LYS A 278 12.70 -8.22 -21.66
CA LYS A 278 13.27 -9.06 -20.60
C LYS A 278 13.34 -8.20 -19.35
N MET A 279 12.51 -8.49 -18.36
CA MET A 279 12.60 -7.80 -17.08
C MET A 279 13.97 -8.03 -16.42
N PRO A 280 14.50 -7.05 -15.67
CA PRO A 280 15.71 -7.25 -14.88
C PRO A 280 15.54 -8.45 -13.94
N LYS A 281 16.60 -9.24 -13.79
CA LYS A 281 16.60 -10.41 -12.91
C LYS A 281 16.96 -9.97 -11.51
N GLY A 282 16.18 -10.38 -10.53
CA GLY A 282 16.48 -10.24 -9.11
C GLY A 282 16.06 -11.51 -8.37
N GLU A 283 16.51 -11.64 -7.13
CA GLU A 283 16.11 -12.74 -6.25
C GLU A 283 14.97 -12.25 -5.36
N ALA A 284 13.85 -12.97 -5.36
CA ALA A 284 12.76 -12.68 -4.45
C ALA A 284 13.21 -13.01 -3.02
N PRO A 285 13.10 -12.09 -2.05
CA PRO A 285 13.57 -12.31 -0.69
C PRO A 285 12.91 -13.51 -0.01
N LEU A 286 11.62 -13.72 -0.30
CA LEU A 286 10.88 -14.91 0.08
C LEU A 286 10.65 -15.79 -1.14
N GLY A 287 11.29 -16.95 -1.17
CA GLY A 287 11.08 -17.95 -2.20
C GLY A 287 9.76 -18.72 -2.04
N LYS A 288 9.35 -19.42 -3.09
CA LYS A 288 8.16 -20.30 -3.05
C LYS A 288 8.21 -21.31 -1.91
N LEU A 289 9.39 -21.86 -1.63
CA LEU A 289 9.57 -22.85 -0.56
C LEU A 289 9.37 -22.23 0.82
N ASP A 290 9.79 -20.99 1.05
CA ASP A 290 9.64 -20.33 2.35
C ASP A 290 8.19 -19.92 2.61
N MET A 291 7.48 -19.48 1.56
CA MET A 291 6.03 -19.30 1.62
C MET A 291 5.31 -20.62 1.95
N ILE A 292 5.68 -21.74 1.32
CA ILE A 292 5.08 -23.05 1.65
C ILE A 292 5.39 -23.44 3.09
N LYS A 293 6.63 -23.27 3.57
CA LYS A 293 7.02 -23.59 4.95
C LYS A 293 6.20 -22.79 5.96
N THR A 294 6.03 -21.48 5.75
CA THR A 294 5.26 -20.61 6.65
C THR A 294 3.78 -21.01 6.67
N ILE A 295 3.17 -21.25 5.51
CA ILE A 295 1.77 -21.71 5.43
C ILE A 295 1.61 -23.08 6.13
N LEU A 296 2.56 -24.01 5.99
CA LEU A 296 2.50 -25.32 6.67
C LEU A 296 2.63 -25.25 8.19
N LYS A 297 3.19 -24.17 8.76
CA LYS A 297 3.15 -23.92 10.21
C LYS A 297 1.72 -23.68 10.69
N ARG A 298 0.88 -23.01 9.88
CA ARG A 298 -0.51 -22.67 10.22
C ARG A 298 -1.54 -23.67 9.69
N TYR A 299 -1.28 -24.36 8.58
CA TYR A 299 -2.25 -25.27 7.95
C TYR A 299 -1.69 -26.67 7.74
N LYS A 300 -2.60 -27.64 7.57
CA LYS A 300 -2.24 -29.00 7.14
C LYS A 300 -2.00 -29.02 5.62
N LEU A 301 -1.11 -29.90 5.17
CA LEU A 301 -0.79 -30.06 3.74
C LEU A 301 -2.04 -30.33 2.87
N LEU A 302 -3.00 -31.10 3.38
CA LEU A 302 -4.26 -31.41 2.69
C LEU A 302 -5.15 -30.17 2.49
N ASP A 303 -5.09 -29.20 3.40
CA ASP A 303 -5.87 -27.98 3.29
C ASP A 303 -5.22 -26.94 2.39
N LEU A 304 -3.91 -27.09 2.10
CA LEU A 304 -3.18 -26.27 1.14
C LEU A 304 -3.82 -26.35 -0.26
N PHE A 305 -4.24 -27.55 -0.68
CA PHE A 305 -4.95 -27.75 -1.94
C PHE A 305 -6.30 -27.06 -1.99
N LYS A 306 -6.99 -26.92 -0.85
CA LYS A 306 -8.23 -26.16 -0.75
C LYS A 306 -7.96 -24.67 -0.76
N LEU A 307 -6.91 -24.20 -0.07
CA LEU A 307 -6.50 -22.80 -0.05
C LEU A 307 -6.24 -22.27 -1.48
N PHE A 308 -5.56 -23.08 -2.31
CA PHE A 308 -5.30 -22.74 -3.71
C PHE A 308 -6.48 -22.95 -4.67
N LYS A 309 -7.52 -23.73 -4.28
CA LYS A 309 -8.75 -23.92 -5.07
C LYS A 309 -9.85 -22.93 -4.72
N THR A 310 -9.85 -22.41 -3.50
CA THR A 310 -10.87 -21.48 -3.00
C THR A 310 -10.47 -20.07 -3.41
N VAL A 311 -10.54 -19.80 -4.71
CA VAL A 311 -10.46 -18.46 -5.29
C VAL A 311 -11.88 -18.07 -5.67
N ASP A 312 -12.26 -16.85 -5.30
CA ASP A 312 -13.59 -16.31 -5.13
C ASP A 312 -14.69 -16.76 -6.11
N THR A 313 -15.89 -17.03 -5.57
CA THR A 313 -17.11 -17.29 -6.34
C THR A 313 -17.80 -16.02 -6.83
N MET A 314 -17.23 -14.83 -6.55
CA MET A 314 -17.71 -13.52 -7.01
C MET A 314 -16.62 -12.75 -7.77
N ARG A 315 -15.86 -13.44 -8.62
CA ARG A 315 -14.89 -12.80 -9.51
C ARG A 315 -15.61 -12.11 -10.67
N ASP A 316 -15.09 -10.97 -11.12
CA ASP A 316 -15.56 -10.33 -12.35
C ASP A 316 -15.57 -11.39 -13.48
N PRO A 317 -16.71 -11.63 -14.16
CA PRO A 317 -16.80 -12.62 -15.22
C PRO A 317 -15.88 -12.32 -16.43
N LEU A 318 -15.31 -11.12 -16.51
CA LEU A 318 -14.31 -10.72 -17.50
C LEU A 318 -12.87 -10.95 -17.06
N ASP A 319 -12.63 -11.29 -15.78
CA ASP A 319 -11.31 -11.65 -15.29
C ASP A 319 -11.09 -13.16 -15.47
N ASP A 320 -10.38 -13.53 -16.55
CA ASP A 320 -9.97 -14.91 -16.83
C ASP A 320 -8.65 -15.29 -16.13
N ASP A 321 -7.77 -14.32 -15.85
CA ASP A 321 -6.39 -14.51 -15.36
C ASP A 321 -6.24 -14.67 -13.84
N GLY A 322 -6.78 -13.72 -13.06
CA GLY A 322 -7.00 -13.87 -11.63
C GLY A 322 -5.72 -13.66 -10.85
N MET A 323 -5.72 -14.04 -9.57
CA MET A 323 -4.53 -13.84 -8.75
C MET A 323 -3.42 -14.81 -9.16
N SER A 324 -2.37 -14.28 -9.78
CA SER A 324 -1.17 -15.05 -10.14
C SER A 324 -0.13 -15.01 -9.03
N LEU A 325 -0.02 -16.09 -8.24
CA LEU A 325 1.04 -16.25 -7.22
C LEU A 325 2.46 -16.09 -7.79
N SER A 326 2.65 -16.33 -9.08
CA SER A 326 3.96 -16.19 -9.74
C SER A 326 4.45 -14.74 -9.80
N SER A 327 3.53 -13.78 -9.76
CA SER A 327 3.81 -12.32 -9.81
C SER A 327 4.54 -11.81 -8.57
N LEU A 328 4.42 -12.52 -7.44
CA LEU A 328 5.09 -12.21 -6.17
C LEU A 328 6.60 -12.47 -6.25
N PHE A 329 7.04 -13.37 -7.12
CA PHE A 329 8.42 -13.84 -7.18
C PHE A 329 9.24 -13.25 -8.33
N HIS A 330 8.65 -12.36 -9.15
CA HIS A 330 9.31 -11.78 -10.31
C HIS A 330 8.84 -10.34 -10.54
N SER A 331 9.68 -9.52 -11.16
CA SER A 331 9.28 -8.20 -11.63
C SER A 331 8.18 -8.31 -12.70
N THR A 332 7.18 -7.43 -12.65
CA THR A 332 6.01 -7.44 -13.54
C THR A 332 5.79 -6.09 -14.19
N PHE A 333 4.88 -6.04 -15.16
CA PHE A 333 4.40 -4.79 -15.72
C PHE A 333 2.94 -4.91 -16.16
N SER A 334 2.21 -3.80 -16.17
CA SER A 334 0.84 -3.67 -16.66
C SER A 334 0.70 -2.45 -17.57
N PHE A 335 -0.16 -2.54 -18.59
CA PHE A 335 -0.49 -1.41 -19.46
C PHE A 335 -1.84 -0.85 -19.04
N ASP A 336 -1.84 0.34 -18.42
CA ASP A 336 -3.03 0.79 -17.69
C ASP A 336 -3.72 1.98 -18.37
N LYS A 337 -2.98 2.82 -19.11
CA LYS A 337 -3.53 4.00 -19.78
C LYS A 337 -2.86 4.27 -21.12
N ILE A 338 -3.67 4.51 -22.15
CA ILE A 338 -3.22 4.90 -23.49
C ILE A 338 -4.08 6.04 -24.05
N SER A 339 -3.47 7.02 -24.71
CA SER A 339 -4.15 8.14 -25.36
C SER A 339 -3.52 8.45 -26.72
N ALA A 340 -4.33 8.42 -27.80
CA ALA A 340 -3.89 8.76 -29.15
C ALA A 340 -5.06 9.06 -30.10
N GLY A 341 -4.81 9.92 -31.08
CA GLY A 341 -5.77 10.22 -32.15
C GLY A 341 -6.86 11.20 -31.75
N THR A 342 -7.49 11.80 -32.76
CA THR A 342 -8.56 12.80 -32.58
C THR A 342 -9.81 12.47 -33.39
N LYS A 343 -9.64 11.92 -34.60
CA LYS A 343 -10.71 11.50 -35.51
C LYS A 343 -10.30 10.24 -36.25
N VAL A 344 -11.28 9.41 -36.63
CA VAL A 344 -11.06 8.12 -37.30
C VAL A 344 -10.27 8.22 -38.63
N ASN A 345 -10.38 9.36 -39.34
CA ASN A 345 -9.73 9.58 -40.62
C ASN A 345 -8.39 10.32 -40.51
N VAL A 346 -7.85 10.51 -39.30
CA VAL A 346 -6.58 11.19 -39.06
C VAL A 346 -5.61 10.23 -38.38
N ILE A 347 -4.46 9.99 -39.01
CA ILE A 347 -3.36 9.22 -38.43
C ILE A 347 -2.70 10.08 -37.33
N PRO A 348 -2.58 9.58 -36.08
CA PRO A 348 -1.91 10.30 -35.00
C PRO A 348 -0.40 10.32 -35.20
N ASP A 349 0.19 11.49 -34.93
CA ASP A 349 1.62 11.74 -34.80
C ASP A 349 2.14 11.59 -33.36
N GLN A 350 1.25 11.51 -32.37
CA GLN A 350 1.60 11.24 -30.97
C GLN A 350 0.68 10.17 -30.35
N CYS A 351 1.26 9.33 -29.50
CA CYS A 351 0.54 8.39 -28.65
C CYS A 351 1.23 8.34 -27.29
N GLU A 352 0.47 8.56 -26.22
CA GLU A 352 0.96 8.45 -24.84
C GLU A 352 0.50 7.12 -24.23
N LEU A 353 1.42 6.43 -23.56
CA LEU A 353 1.18 5.15 -22.89
C LEU A 353 1.80 5.21 -21.49
N GLU A 354 1.02 5.00 -20.45
CA GLU A 354 1.49 4.89 -19.07
C GLU A 354 1.49 3.41 -18.66
N VAL A 355 2.59 2.98 -18.06
CA VAL A 355 2.88 1.57 -17.75
C VAL A 355 3.31 1.48 -16.29
N ASP A 356 2.63 0.64 -15.51
CA ASP A 356 3.05 0.27 -14.16
C ASP A 356 4.08 -0.86 -14.27
N PHE A 357 5.33 -0.59 -13.92
CA PHE A 357 6.33 -1.64 -13.67
C PHE A 357 6.49 -1.85 -12.16
N ARG A 358 6.57 -3.12 -11.74
CA ARG A 358 6.86 -3.51 -10.37
C ARG A 358 8.14 -4.32 -10.32
N VAL A 359 9.18 -3.83 -9.64
CA VAL A 359 10.49 -4.49 -9.55
C VAL A 359 10.72 -5.17 -8.20
N LEU A 360 11.49 -6.25 -8.18
CA LEU A 360 11.91 -6.90 -6.94
C LEU A 360 12.93 -6.03 -6.17
N PRO A 361 13.10 -6.25 -4.85
CA PRO A 361 14.12 -5.57 -4.05
C PRO A 361 15.52 -5.81 -4.62
N GLY A 362 16.38 -4.78 -4.53
CA GLY A 362 17.74 -4.81 -5.08
C GLY A 362 17.84 -4.52 -6.58
N ILE A 363 16.72 -4.44 -7.32
CA ILE A 363 16.71 -3.97 -8.71
C ILE A 363 16.55 -2.45 -8.70
N ASN A 364 17.54 -1.74 -9.24
CA ASN A 364 17.47 -0.29 -9.37
C ASN A 364 16.76 0.14 -10.68
N THR A 365 16.41 1.43 -10.76
CA THR A 365 15.73 2.01 -11.93
C THR A 365 16.59 1.92 -13.20
N GLN A 366 17.90 2.11 -13.11
CA GLN A 366 18.81 2.03 -14.26
C GLN A 366 18.76 0.66 -14.93
N ASP A 367 18.70 -0.43 -14.16
CA ASP A 367 18.58 -1.80 -14.69
C ASP A 367 17.31 -1.98 -15.51
N LEU A 368 16.18 -1.46 -15.01
CA LEU A 368 14.89 -1.51 -15.72
C LEU A 368 14.94 -0.68 -17.02
N LEU A 369 15.41 0.57 -16.94
CA LEU A 369 15.50 1.46 -18.10
C LEU A 369 16.44 0.91 -19.18
N THR A 370 17.54 0.26 -18.77
CA THR A 370 18.45 -0.45 -19.67
C THR A 370 17.71 -1.55 -20.44
N LYS A 371 16.88 -2.35 -19.75
CA LYS A 371 16.08 -3.41 -20.40
C LYS A 371 15.00 -2.87 -21.32
N ILE A 372 14.39 -1.75 -20.98
CA ILE A 372 13.42 -1.04 -21.84
C ILE A 372 14.13 -0.50 -23.10
N ALA A 373 15.31 0.11 -22.95
CA ALA A 373 16.09 0.62 -24.07
C ALA A 373 16.58 -0.50 -25.01
N GLU A 374 17.07 -1.62 -24.47
CA GLU A 374 17.37 -2.84 -25.22
C GLU A 374 16.13 -3.37 -25.97
N TYR A 375 14.95 -3.29 -25.34
CA TYR A 375 13.70 -3.72 -25.95
C TYR A 375 13.28 -2.82 -27.11
N CYS A 376 13.29 -1.50 -26.93
CA CYS A 376 13.08 -0.52 -28.01
C CYS A 376 14.03 -0.77 -29.18
N ALA A 377 15.30 -1.08 -28.90
CA ALA A 377 16.27 -1.40 -29.93
C ALA A 377 15.87 -2.63 -30.78
N LYS A 378 15.35 -3.69 -30.15
CA LYS A 378 14.82 -4.89 -30.85
C LYS A 378 13.57 -4.61 -31.70
N LEU A 379 12.90 -3.47 -31.47
CA LEU A 379 11.80 -2.98 -32.30
C LEU A 379 12.25 -2.00 -33.38
N ASN A 380 13.54 -1.64 -33.38
CA ASN A 380 14.14 -0.59 -34.19
C ASN A 380 13.63 0.82 -33.84
N TYR A 381 13.38 1.06 -32.55
CA TYR A 381 12.99 2.35 -31.99
C TYR A 381 14.15 2.98 -31.23
N ARG A 382 14.41 4.27 -31.49
CA ARG A 382 15.26 5.09 -30.63
C ARG A 382 14.42 5.63 -29.46
N ILE A 383 14.82 5.30 -28.24
CA ILE A 383 14.21 5.85 -27.02
C ILE A 383 15.09 6.96 -26.45
N GLN A 384 14.46 8.03 -25.97
CA GLN A 384 15.08 9.05 -25.13
C GLN A 384 14.73 8.73 -23.67
N LEU A 385 15.75 8.55 -22.83
CA LEU A 385 15.63 8.42 -21.37
C LEU A 385 15.81 9.80 -20.70
N PRO A 386 15.42 9.97 -19.43
CA PRO A 386 15.80 11.15 -18.65
C PRO A 386 17.33 11.29 -18.56
N GLU A 387 17.82 12.54 -18.46
CA GLU A 387 19.24 12.88 -18.60
C GLU A 387 20.13 12.24 -17.52
N GLU A 388 19.56 11.98 -16.35
CA GLU A 388 20.23 11.37 -15.21
C GLU A 388 20.46 9.85 -15.35
N TYR A 389 19.92 9.21 -16.40
CA TYR A 389 20.09 7.78 -16.65
C TYR A 389 20.90 7.51 -17.92
N GLU A 390 21.75 6.48 -17.85
CA GLU A 390 22.55 6.06 -18.99
C GLU A 390 21.67 5.35 -20.03
N ASN A 391 21.79 5.75 -21.30
CA ASN A 391 21.08 5.12 -22.40
C ASN A 391 22.00 4.18 -23.21
N PRO A 392 21.82 2.86 -23.13
CA PRO A 392 22.67 1.91 -23.87
C PRO A 392 22.52 2.04 -25.40
N GLN A 393 21.49 2.75 -25.91
CA GLN A 393 21.34 2.98 -27.34
C GLN A 393 22.31 4.01 -27.89
N ASP A 394 22.91 4.86 -27.06
CA ASP A 394 23.82 5.91 -27.53
C ASP A 394 25.11 5.33 -28.14
N GLN A 395 25.53 4.16 -27.64
CA GLN A 395 26.66 3.40 -28.18
C GLN A 395 26.29 2.54 -29.41
N ASN A 396 25.00 2.45 -29.77
CA ASN A 396 24.54 1.66 -30.91
C ASN A 396 24.39 2.55 -32.15
N GLU A 397 25.42 2.60 -32.99
CA GLU A 397 25.48 3.46 -34.19
C GLU A 397 24.26 3.32 -35.13
N LYS A 398 23.64 2.13 -35.20
CA LYS A 398 22.46 1.90 -36.05
C LYS A 398 21.20 2.57 -35.53
N ILE A 399 21.17 2.90 -34.23
CA ILE A 399 20.00 3.46 -33.54
C ILE A 399 20.24 4.90 -33.13
N SER A 400 21.43 5.23 -32.63
CA SER A 400 21.77 6.56 -32.11
C SER A 400 21.63 7.68 -33.14
N GLN A 401 21.72 7.36 -34.44
CA GLN A 401 21.52 8.32 -35.53
C GLN A 401 20.04 8.48 -35.97
N ARG A 402 19.13 7.64 -35.49
CA ARG A 402 17.71 7.72 -35.85
C ARG A 402 17.03 8.90 -35.16
N PRO A 403 15.92 9.45 -35.71
CA PRO A 403 15.07 10.34 -34.94
C PRO A 403 14.51 9.60 -33.70
N ILE A 404 14.20 10.35 -32.65
CA ILE A 404 13.58 9.80 -31.44
C ILE A 404 12.20 9.23 -31.82
N ASP A 405 12.04 7.94 -31.62
CA ASP A 405 10.77 7.24 -31.84
C ASP A 405 9.89 7.28 -30.59
N VAL A 406 10.52 7.31 -29.40
CA VAL A 406 9.86 7.25 -28.09
C VAL A 406 10.60 8.15 -27.09
N LYS A 407 9.89 9.00 -26.36
CA LYS A 407 10.39 9.67 -25.16
C LYS A 407 9.84 8.98 -23.91
N LEU A 408 10.69 8.73 -22.93
CA LEU A 408 10.31 8.17 -21.63
C LEU A 408 10.35 9.26 -20.56
N GLU A 409 9.30 9.32 -19.76
CA GLU A 409 9.18 10.20 -18.60
C GLU A 409 8.85 9.34 -17.38
N ILE A 410 9.45 9.68 -16.24
CA ILE A 410 9.24 8.99 -14.98
C ILE A 410 8.11 9.71 -14.24
N LEU A 411 7.05 8.98 -13.92
CA LEU A 411 5.94 9.49 -13.11
C LEU A 411 6.23 9.23 -11.61
N THR A 412 6.67 8.01 -11.29
CA THR A 412 6.97 7.57 -9.93
C THR A 412 8.12 6.55 -9.91
N ILE A 413 8.98 6.65 -8.91
CA ILE A 413 9.99 5.65 -8.56
C ILE A 413 9.81 5.32 -7.08
N GLY A 414 9.76 4.03 -6.76
CA GLY A 414 9.97 3.50 -5.42
C GLY A 414 10.85 2.26 -5.48
N GLN A 415 11.71 2.08 -4.48
CA GLN A 415 12.54 0.89 -4.36
C GLN A 415 11.73 -0.29 -3.82
N GLY A 416 12.00 -1.50 -4.33
CA GLY A 416 11.50 -2.71 -3.69
C GLY A 416 12.18 -2.88 -2.35
N SER A 417 11.43 -3.32 -1.34
CA SER A 417 11.94 -3.36 0.03
C SER A 417 11.56 -4.66 0.75
N TYR A 418 12.37 -5.05 1.74
CA TYR A 418 12.20 -6.27 2.52
C TYR A 418 12.83 -6.13 3.89
N GLU A 419 12.15 -6.66 4.90
CA GLU A 419 12.59 -6.81 6.28
C GLU A 419 12.64 -8.32 6.59
N ASP A 420 13.76 -8.83 7.11
CA ASP A 420 13.80 -10.23 7.54
C ASP A 420 12.97 -10.38 8.83
N PRO A 421 11.86 -11.14 8.83
CA PRO A 421 11.04 -11.31 10.02
C PRO A 421 11.81 -11.94 11.19
N ASN A 422 12.92 -12.64 10.95
CA ASN A 422 13.64 -13.36 12.00
C ASN A 422 14.72 -12.51 12.68
N VAL A 423 14.91 -11.26 12.28
CA VAL A 423 15.86 -10.35 12.91
C VAL A 423 15.14 -9.23 13.68
N ASN A 424 15.88 -8.53 14.53
CA ASN A 424 15.44 -7.33 15.23
C ASN A 424 14.11 -7.50 16.00
N HIS A 425 13.13 -6.62 15.76
CA HIS A 425 11.84 -6.59 16.46
C HIS A 425 10.79 -7.59 15.93
N GLY A 426 11.12 -8.38 14.90
CA GLY A 426 10.18 -9.35 14.31
C GLY A 426 9.67 -10.39 15.32
N GLU A 427 10.57 -11.01 16.09
CA GLU A 427 10.19 -11.98 17.14
C GLU A 427 9.21 -11.37 18.16
N PHE A 428 9.46 -10.13 18.59
CA PHE A 428 8.58 -9.41 19.52
C PHE A 428 7.17 -9.22 18.94
N ILE A 429 7.08 -8.76 17.68
CA ILE A 429 5.80 -8.60 16.98
C ILE A 429 5.06 -9.93 16.87
N PHE A 430 5.77 -11.00 16.53
CA PHE A 430 5.13 -12.30 16.32
C PHE A 430 4.70 -12.99 17.61
N ASN A 431 5.40 -12.73 18.71
CA ASN A 431 4.97 -13.15 20.03
C ASN A 431 3.66 -12.44 20.44
N CYS A 432 3.50 -11.16 20.08
CA CYS A 432 2.24 -10.43 20.29
C CYS A 432 1.12 -10.97 19.39
N PHE A 433 1.41 -11.23 18.11
CA PHE A 433 0.45 -11.84 17.18
C PHE A 433 -0.03 -13.21 17.67
N SER A 434 0.89 -14.09 18.00
CA SER A 434 0.57 -15.46 18.44
C SER A 434 -0.23 -15.44 19.73
N ALA A 435 0.00 -14.48 20.63
CA ALA A 435 -0.77 -14.33 21.85
C ALA A 435 -2.24 -13.90 21.61
N VAL A 436 -2.54 -13.21 20.51
CA VAL A 436 -3.89 -12.78 20.16
C VAL A 436 -4.62 -13.80 19.29
N TYR A 437 -3.95 -14.35 18.28
CA TYR A 437 -4.57 -15.23 17.29
C TYR A 437 -4.38 -16.72 17.59
N GLU A 438 -3.45 -17.08 18.49
CA GLU A 438 -3.10 -18.46 18.85
C GLU A 438 -2.71 -19.31 17.64
N VAL A 439 -2.09 -18.70 16.64
CA VAL A 439 -1.60 -19.38 15.43
C VAL A 439 -0.21 -18.87 15.08
N ALA A 440 0.57 -19.68 14.37
CA ALA A 440 1.87 -19.26 13.89
C ALA A 440 1.74 -18.14 12.84
N PRO A 441 2.61 -17.11 12.82
CA PRO A 441 2.58 -16.06 11.80
C PRO A 441 2.87 -16.64 10.39
N ILE A 442 2.25 -16.04 9.37
CA ILE A 442 2.57 -16.26 7.96
C ILE A 442 3.12 -14.96 7.42
N TYR A 443 4.22 -15.03 6.69
CA TYR A 443 4.83 -13.88 6.04
C TYR A 443 4.52 -13.92 4.55
N PHE A 444 4.22 -12.77 3.98
CA PHE A 444 4.11 -12.60 2.55
C PHE A 444 4.92 -11.40 2.10
N PHE A 445 5.29 -11.48 0.83
CA PHE A 445 5.91 -10.40 0.10
C PHE A 445 4.82 -9.78 -0.78
N SER A 446 4.49 -8.52 -0.57
CA SER A 446 3.42 -7.82 -1.30
C SER A 446 3.82 -7.58 -2.74
N SER A 447 2.85 -7.69 -3.66
CA SER A 447 3.04 -7.29 -5.05
C SER A 447 2.84 -5.78 -5.29
N GLY A 448 2.19 -5.10 -4.35
CA GLY A 448 1.87 -3.69 -4.39
C GLY A 448 2.95 -2.82 -3.76
N PHE A 449 2.53 -1.64 -3.30
CA PHE A 449 3.32 -0.66 -2.57
C PHE A 449 2.57 -0.32 -1.27
N THR A 450 3.31 0.14 -0.27
CA THR A 450 2.77 0.76 0.95
C THR A 450 3.68 1.93 1.31
N ASP A 451 3.28 2.77 2.26
CA ASP A 451 4.17 3.81 2.83
C ASP A 451 5.52 3.24 3.32
N ALA A 452 5.63 1.93 3.58
CA ALA A 452 6.86 1.28 4.00
C ALA A 452 8.01 1.47 3.01
N GLY A 453 7.74 1.49 1.70
CA GLY A 453 8.76 1.69 0.67
C GLY A 453 9.47 3.03 0.84
N ASN A 454 8.71 4.10 1.03
CA ASN A 454 9.22 5.44 1.28
C ASN A 454 9.98 5.52 2.61
N MET A 455 9.47 4.87 3.66
CA MET A 455 10.11 4.83 4.98
C MET A 455 11.45 4.09 4.95
N ARG A 456 11.51 2.91 4.31
CA ARG A 456 12.75 2.13 4.18
C ARG A 456 13.77 2.82 3.30
N GLU A 457 13.35 3.48 2.23
CA GLU A 457 14.26 4.31 1.41
C GLU A 457 14.90 5.44 2.22
N ALA A 458 14.18 5.98 3.21
CA ALA A 458 14.70 6.97 4.14
C ALA A 458 15.55 6.39 5.30
N GLY A 459 15.77 5.07 5.33
CA GLY A 459 16.59 4.39 6.32
C GLY A 459 15.87 4.02 7.62
N MET A 460 14.53 3.97 7.60
CA MET A 460 13.75 3.40 8.70
C MET A 460 13.71 1.86 8.59
N ASP A 461 13.90 1.17 9.71
CA ASP A 461 13.88 -0.29 9.81
C ASP A 461 12.67 -0.78 10.64
N ASN A 462 12.44 -2.10 10.69
CA ASN A 462 11.40 -2.74 11.51
C ASN A 462 9.97 -2.30 11.16
N ILE A 463 9.69 -2.20 9.86
CA ILE A 463 8.36 -1.84 9.35
C ILE A 463 7.61 -3.11 8.97
N PHE A 464 6.43 -3.31 9.56
CA PHE A 464 5.57 -4.48 9.33
C PHE A 464 4.21 -4.05 8.81
N VAL A 465 3.67 -4.81 7.86
CA VAL A 465 2.33 -4.56 7.31
C VAL A 465 1.36 -5.59 7.91
N PHE A 466 0.36 -5.11 8.63
CA PHE A 466 -0.62 -5.95 9.30
C PHE A 466 -1.93 -5.19 9.47
N GLY A 467 -3.04 -5.80 9.08
CA GLY A 467 -4.36 -5.18 9.17
C GLY A 467 -5.50 -6.20 9.21
N PRO A 468 -6.73 -5.72 9.47
CA PRO A 468 -7.92 -6.56 9.51
C PRO A 468 -8.25 -7.16 8.14
N SER A 469 -9.12 -8.17 8.13
CA SER A 469 -9.55 -8.86 6.92
C SER A 469 -10.62 -8.09 6.14
N GLY A 470 -10.65 -8.31 4.82
CA GLY A 470 -11.69 -7.81 3.94
C GLY A 470 -11.44 -8.26 2.50
N GLY A 471 -12.09 -7.61 1.53
CA GLY A 471 -11.98 -8.01 0.13
C GLY A 471 -12.45 -6.96 -0.87
N ASN A 472 -12.28 -7.28 -2.16
CA ASN A 472 -12.56 -6.43 -3.31
C ASN A 472 -11.79 -5.10 -3.31
N PHE A 473 -10.50 -5.15 -2.94
CA PHE A 473 -9.58 -4.02 -3.03
C PHE A 473 -9.65 -3.38 -4.40
N HIS A 474 -9.78 -2.05 -4.44
CA HIS A 474 -9.89 -1.23 -5.65
C HIS A 474 -11.08 -1.54 -6.57
N ASP A 475 -11.97 -2.47 -6.21
CA ASP A 475 -13.15 -2.85 -6.99
C ASP A 475 -14.46 -2.43 -6.30
N ALA A 476 -15.59 -2.66 -6.98
CA ALA A 476 -16.92 -2.43 -6.44
C ALA A 476 -17.25 -3.43 -5.31
N ASN A 477 -18.10 -2.99 -4.38
CA ASN A 477 -18.50 -3.78 -3.21
C ASN A 477 -17.31 -4.17 -2.32
N GLU A 478 -16.30 -3.29 -2.23
CA GLU A 478 -15.24 -3.36 -1.23
C GLU A 478 -15.84 -3.45 0.18
N TYR A 479 -15.28 -4.32 1.02
CA TYR A 479 -15.74 -4.53 2.38
C TYR A 479 -14.61 -4.89 3.35
N ALA A 480 -14.82 -4.57 4.62
CA ALA A 480 -14.06 -5.11 5.75
C ALA A 480 -14.91 -6.08 6.58
N ASP A 481 -14.27 -7.13 7.11
CA ASP A 481 -14.88 -8.09 8.02
C ASP A 481 -14.91 -7.54 9.46
N ILE A 482 -16.11 -7.29 9.98
CA ILE A 482 -16.34 -6.67 11.28
C ILE A 482 -15.75 -7.50 12.43
N GLU A 483 -15.87 -8.83 12.38
CA GLU A 483 -15.25 -9.72 13.38
C GLU A 483 -13.71 -9.60 13.41
N SER A 484 -13.06 -9.32 12.28
CA SER A 484 -11.60 -9.22 12.22
C SER A 484 -11.07 -7.95 12.90
N LEU A 485 -11.87 -6.88 12.97
CA LEU A 485 -11.50 -5.60 13.55
C LEU A 485 -11.08 -5.74 15.02
N SER A 486 -11.80 -6.56 15.80
CA SER A 486 -11.49 -6.77 17.21
C SER A 486 -10.11 -7.39 17.42
N ASN A 487 -9.78 -8.45 16.68
CA ASN A 487 -8.49 -9.12 16.85
C ASN A 487 -7.33 -8.27 16.30
N ALA A 488 -7.54 -7.51 15.22
CA ALA A 488 -6.55 -6.55 14.75
C ALA A 488 -6.29 -5.45 15.80
N THR A 489 -7.35 -4.88 16.38
CA THR A 489 -7.24 -3.88 17.45
C THR A 489 -6.53 -4.44 18.69
N LYS A 490 -6.86 -5.69 19.10
CA LYS A 490 -6.18 -6.41 20.18
C LYS A 490 -4.68 -6.54 19.92
N PHE A 491 -4.29 -6.88 18.68
CA PHE A 491 -2.89 -6.97 18.30
C PHE A 491 -2.16 -5.62 18.43
N TYR A 492 -2.70 -4.53 17.87
CA TYR A 492 -2.08 -3.20 18.01
C TYR A 492 -1.96 -2.81 19.49
N LEU A 493 -3.04 -2.99 20.25
CA LEU A 493 -3.09 -2.65 21.67
C LEU A 493 -2.08 -3.44 22.51
N LEU A 494 -2.02 -4.77 22.33
CA LEU A 494 -1.06 -5.63 23.04
C LEU A 494 0.37 -5.27 22.68
N THR A 495 0.64 -5.05 21.40
CA THR A 495 1.98 -4.74 20.90
C THR A 495 2.48 -3.43 21.47
N ALA A 496 1.68 -2.36 21.41
CA ALA A 496 2.05 -1.09 22.02
C ALA A 496 2.17 -1.20 23.54
N TYR A 497 1.26 -1.90 24.22
CA TYR A 497 1.34 -2.11 25.66
C TYR A 497 2.66 -2.79 26.06
N ARG A 498 2.94 -3.99 25.51
CA ARG A 498 4.16 -4.75 25.80
C ARG A 498 5.42 -3.96 25.48
N TYR A 499 5.43 -3.24 24.35
CA TYR A 499 6.58 -2.44 23.95
C TYR A 499 6.82 -1.29 24.93
N LEU A 500 5.78 -0.59 25.36
CA LEU A 500 5.90 0.56 26.26
C LEU A 500 6.09 0.18 27.74
N THR A 501 5.81 -1.06 28.13
CA THR A 501 6.05 -1.53 29.51
C THR A 501 7.33 -2.36 29.68
N SER A 502 7.91 -2.85 28.58
CA SER A 502 9.15 -3.64 28.60
C SER A 502 10.38 -2.82 28.96
#